data_AF-A0A559V1C7-F1
#
_entry.id   AF-A0A559V1C7-F1
#
_cell.length_a   1.000
_cell.length_b   1.000
_cell.length_c   1.000
_cell.angle_alpha   90.00
_cell.angle_beta   90.00
_cell.angle_gamma   90.00
#
_symmetry.space_group_name_H-M   'P 1'
#
loop_
_entity.id
_entity.type
_entity.pdbx_description
1 polymer ?
#
loop_
_entity_poly.entity_id
_entity_poly.type
_entity_poly.pdbx_seq_one_letter_code
_entity_poly.pdbx_strand_id
1 'polypeptide(L)'
;MAESLTELTDALESYRLLHFDAHFRNILTDGHRLYLTDFGLSLASAFRLDGEEREFFARHRNYDRVHTACHLVIRLVTALYGYGREEREEYVRTLAAGARPEGIPRAAAELLTRYAPVAAAMADFSRPLVRDSRLTPYPDAELSRAYNSSVPSA
;
A
#
# COMPACT_ATOMS: atom_id res chain seq x y z
N MET A 1 -2.89 -6.14 -13.94
CA MET A 1 -3.26 -6.03 -12.51
C MET A 1 -2.28 -5.13 -11.76
N ALA A 2 -0.99 -5.48 -11.61
CA ALA A 2 -0.04 -4.61 -10.90
C ALA A 2 0.13 -3.24 -11.59
N GLU A 3 0.30 -3.22 -12.92
CA GLU A 3 0.34 -1.98 -13.71
C GLU A 3 -0.96 -1.17 -13.57
N SER A 4 -2.11 -1.84 -13.65
CA SER A 4 -3.42 -1.19 -13.46
C SER A 4 -3.61 -0.58 -12.07
N LEU A 5 -3.02 -1.16 -11.02
CA LEU A 5 -3.03 -0.60 -9.66
C LEU A 5 -2.14 0.64 -9.58
N THR A 6 -0.97 0.62 -10.22
CA THR A 6 -0.10 1.79 -10.34
C THR A 6 -0.83 2.92 -11.07
N GLU A 7 -1.42 2.65 -12.23
CA GLU A 7 -2.22 3.62 -12.99
C GLU A 7 -3.35 4.23 -12.16
N LEU A 8 -4.07 3.41 -11.37
CA LEU A 8 -5.12 3.89 -10.48
C LEU A 8 -4.56 4.86 -9.43
N THR A 9 -3.44 4.53 -8.80
CA THR A 9 -2.84 5.41 -7.78
C THR A 9 -2.15 6.64 -8.37
N ASP A 10 -1.67 6.56 -9.61
CA ASP A 10 -1.13 7.72 -10.34
C ASP A 10 -2.23 8.67 -10.78
N ALA A 11 -3.42 8.14 -11.13
CA ALA A 11 -4.59 8.97 -11.38
C ALA A 11 -4.97 9.76 -10.12
N LEU A 12 -5.04 9.12 -8.94
CA LEU A 12 -5.28 9.80 -7.66
C LEU A 12 -4.29 10.96 -7.42
N GLU A 13 -3.00 10.69 -7.61
CA GLU A 13 -1.95 11.71 -7.50
C GLU A 13 -2.14 12.87 -8.49
N SER A 14 -2.50 12.57 -9.74
CA SER A 14 -2.71 13.59 -10.77
C SER A 14 -3.84 14.56 -10.41
N TYR A 15 -4.86 14.06 -9.71
CA TYR A 15 -5.96 14.88 -9.15
C TYR A 15 -5.62 15.51 -7.81
N ARG A 16 -4.42 15.25 -7.26
CA ARG A 16 -4.02 15.61 -5.88
C ARG A 16 -5.08 15.18 -4.86
N LEU A 17 -5.52 13.94 -5.01
CA LEU A 17 -6.56 13.29 -4.21
C LEU A 17 -5.93 12.12 -3.46
N LEU A 18 -6.14 12.08 -2.15
CA LEU A 18 -5.87 10.93 -1.31
C LEU A 18 -7.18 10.21 -1.02
N HIS A 19 -7.24 8.90 -1.26
CA HIS A 19 -8.42 8.09 -1.04
C HIS A 19 -8.51 7.59 0.41
N PHE A 20 -7.37 7.21 0.98
CA PHE A 20 -7.19 6.64 2.32
C PHE A 20 -7.80 5.25 2.57
N ASP A 21 -8.60 4.71 1.65
CA ASP A 21 -9.11 3.33 1.74
C ASP A 21 -9.03 2.54 0.43
N ALA A 22 -7.93 2.69 -0.31
CA ALA A 22 -7.71 2.05 -1.61
C ALA A 22 -7.35 0.55 -1.48
N HIS A 23 -8.23 -0.25 -0.90
CA HIS A 23 -8.07 -1.71 -0.79
C HIS A 23 -8.96 -2.48 -1.77
N PHE A 24 -8.68 -3.77 -1.98
CA PHE A 24 -9.31 -4.57 -3.05
C PHE A 24 -10.83 -4.80 -2.91
N ARG A 25 -11.46 -4.44 -1.77
CA ARG A 25 -12.94 -4.43 -1.66
C ARG A 25 -13.57 -3.13 -2.16
N ASN A 26 -12.76 -2.07 -2.28
CA ASN A 26 -13.16 -0.76 -2.81
C ASN A 26 -12.62 -0.54 -4.23
N ILE A 27 -11.96 -1.55 -4.80
CA ILE A 27 -11.52 -1.55 -6.20
C ILE A 27 -12.41 -2.54 -6.95
N LEU A 28 -13.22 -2.01 -7.84
CA LEU A 28 -14.06 -2.78 -8.75
C LEU A 28 -13.37 -2.91 -10.12
N THR A 29 -13.79 -3.89 -10.90
CA THR A 29 -13.32 -4.05 -12.27
C THR A 29 -14.41 -4.61 -13.17
N ASP A 30 -14.45 -4.14 -14.41
CA ASP A 30 -15.24 -4.70 -15.50
C ASP A 30 -14.46 -5.72 -16.34
N GLY A 31 -13.23 -6.07 -15.92
CA GLY A 31 -12.29 -6.92 -16.66
C GLY A 31 -11.34 -6.15 -17.59
N HIS A 32 -11.59 -4.85 -17.83
CA HIS A 32 -10.76 -3.98 -18.67
C HIS A 32 -10.12 -2.84 -17.89
N ARG A 33 -10.83 -2.28 -16.91
CA ARG A 33 -10.41 -1.14 -16.11
C ARG A 33 -10.63 -1.40 -14.63
N LEU A 34 -9.90 -0.65 -13.81
CA LEU A 34 -10.13 -0.58 -12.38
C LEU A 34 -10.95 0.68 -12.06
N TYR A 35 -11.90 0.54 -11.15
CA TYR A 35 -12.74 1.63 -10.65
C TYR A 35 -12.57 1.67 -9.14
N LEU A 36 -12.29 2.86 -8.60
CA LEU A 36 -12.22 3.07 -7.17
C LEU A 36 -13.58 3.54 -6.66
N THR A 37 -14.00 3.03 -5.51
CA THR A 37 -15.25 3.37 -4.84
C THR A 37 -15.01 3.73 -3.38
N ASP A 38 -16.04 4.27 -2.72
CA ASP A 38 -16.02 4.61 -1.30
C ASP A 38 -15.01 5.73 -0.94
N PHE A 39 -15.26 6.92 -1.49
CA PHE A 39 -14.46 8.12 -1.23
C PHE A 39 -14.77 8.77 0.14
N GLY A 40 -15.38 8.05 1.08
CA GLY A 40 -15.83 8.59 2.37
C GLY A 40 -14.70 9.13 3.26
N LEU A 41 -13.47 8.68 3.03
CA LEU A 41 -12.27 9.13 3.77
C LEU A 41 -11.37 10.06 2.95
N SER A 42 -11.78 10.44 1.74
CA SER A 42 -10.88 11.09 0.81
C SER A 42 -10.58 12.56 1.14
N LEU A 43 -9.36 13.00 0.83
CA LEU A 43 -8.88 14.37 1.01
C LEU A 43 -8.24 14.87 -0.28
N ALA A 44 -8.67 16.02 -0.79
CA ALA A 44 -8.09 16.62 -1.99
C ALA A 44 -7.56 18.03 -1.74
N SER A 45 -6.36 18.31 -2.27
CA SER A 45 -5.73 19.63 -2.14
C SER A 45 -6.41 20.73 -2.97
N ALA A 46 -7.40 20.37 -3.80
CA ALA A 46 -8.21 21.30 -4.57
C ALA A 46 -9.24 22.06 -3.70
N PHE A 47 -9.58 21.52 -2.52
CA PHE A 47 -10.45 22.18 -1.56
C PHE A 47 -9.67 23.13 -0.65
N ARG A 48 -10.39 23.98 0.09
CA ARG A 48 -9.81 24.83 1.10
C ARG A 48 -9.40 23.98 2.31
N LEU A 49 -8.10 23.77 2.43
CA LEU A 49 -7.48 23.13 3.59
C LEU A 49 -6.96 24.20 4.57
N ASP A 50 -6.89 23.90 5.85
CA ASP A 50 -6.13 24.70 6.83
C ASP A 50 -4.63 24.32 6.84
N GLY A 51 -3.88 24.82 7.81
CA GLY A 51 -2.44 24.55 7.92
C GLY A 51 -2.14 23.09 8.22
N GLU A 52 -2.83 22.52 9.19
CA GLU A 52 -2.62 21.15 9.66
C GLU A 52 -3.05 20.14 8.60
N GLU A 53 -4.17 20.40 7.91
CA GLU A 53 -4.66 19.57 6.81
C GLU A 53 -3.71 19.57 5.61
N ARG A 54 -3.07 20.70 5.29
CA ARG A 54 -2.05 20.77 4.22
C ARG A 54 -0.81 19.96 4.58
N GLU A 55 -0.34 20.07 5.82
CA GLU A 55 0.80 19.28 6.30
C GLU A 55 0.48 17.79 6.32
N PHE A 56 -0.73 17.44 6.77
CA PHE A 56 -1.24 16.07 6.73
C PHE A 56 -1.28 15.54 5.29
N PHE A 57 -1.85 16.30 4.35
CA PHE A 57 -1.87 15.92 2.94
C PHE A 57 -0.45 15.70 2.39
N ALA A 58 0.48 16.63 2.65
CA ALA A 58 1.85 16.54 2.17
C ALA A 58 2.57 15.28 2.73
N ARG A 59 2.39 14.99 4.02
CA ARG A 59 2.97 13.83 4.70
C ARG A 59 2.40 12.50 4.20
N HIS A 60 1.14 12.47 3.77
CA HIS A 60 0.44 11.25 3.35
C HIS A 60 0.32 11.12 1.83
N ARG A 61 1.07 11.91 1.06
CA ARG A 61 0.96 11.96 -0.41
C ARG A 61 1.10 10.60 -1.10
N ASN A 62 1.90 9.70 -0.53
CA ASN A 62 2.12 8.35 -1.06
C ASN A 62 1.27 7.28 -0.37
N TYR A 63 0.31 7.66 0.48
CA TYR A 63 -0.44 6.71 1.30
C TYR A 63 -1.16 5.66 0.44
N ASP A 64 -1.93 6.06 -0.58
CA ASP A 64 -2.72 5.12 -1.38
C ASP A 64 -1.84 4.15 -2.19
N ARG A 65 -0.69 4.62 -2.66
CA ARG A 65 0.34 3.79 -3.33
C ARG A 65 0.86 2.70 -2.39
N VAL A 66 1.28 3.09 -1.19
CA VAL A 66 1.80 2.20 -0.15
C VAL A 66 0.71 1.24 0.34
N HIS A 67 -0.49 1.75 0.60
CA HIS A 67 -1.61 0.99 1.12
C HIS A 67 -2.07 -0.08 0.12
N THR A 68 -2.19 0.28 -1.16
CA THR A 68 -2.54 -0.65 -2.24
C THR A 68 -1.48 -1.74 -2.39
N ALA A 69 -0.19 -1.39 -2.38
CA ALA A 69 0.91 -2.35 -2.45
C ALA A 69 0.94 -3.30 -1.25
N CYS A 70 0.74 -2.79 -0.04
CA CYS A 70 0.63 -3.59 1.18
C CYS A 70 -0.53 -4.59 1.07
N HIS A 71 -1.70 -4.13 0.62
CA HIS A 71 -2.86 -4.99 0.41
C HIS A 71 -2.63 -6.06 -0.67
N LEU A 72 -1.92 -5.73 -1.76
CA LEU A 72 -1.53 -6.70 -2.77
C LEU A 72 -0.70 -7.84 -2.17
N VAL A 73 0.36 -7.51 -1.40
CA VAL A 73 1.21 -8.49 -0.73
C VAL A 73 0.40 -9.36 0.21
N ILE A 74 -0.41 -8.74 1.08
CA ILE A 74 -1.27 -9.46 2.04
C ILE A 74 -2.18 -10.44 1.32
N ARG A 75 -2.84 -10.01 0.24
CA ARG A 75 -3.76 -10.84 -0.53
C ARG A 75 -3.05 -12.00 -1.22
N LEU A 76 -1.89 -11.76 -1.84
CA LEU A 76 -1.11 -12.80 -2.50
C LEU A 76 -0.61 -13.85 -1.51
N VAL A 77 -0.05 -13.43 -0.37
CA VAL A 77 0.44 -14.37 0.64
C VAL A 77 -0.71 -15.22 1.19
N THR A 78 -1.84 -14.60 1.54
CA THR A 78 -3.00 -15.34 2.04
C THR A 78 -3.57 -16.29 0.99
N ALA A 79 -3.67 -15.87 -0.28
CA ALA A 79 -4.26 -16.71 -1.33
C ALA A 79 -3.36 -17.86 -1.77
N LEU A 80 -2.04 -17.66 -1.80
CA LEU A 80 -1.09 -18.65 -2.33
C LEU A 80 -0.54 -19.61 -1.28
N TYR A 81 -0.40 -19.16 -0.02
CA TYR A 81 0.18 -19.95 1.06
C TYR A 81 -0.85 -20.34 2.14
N GLY A 82 -2.04 -19.73 2.16
CA GLY A 82 -3.06 -20.02 3.16
C GLY A 82 -2.76 -19.50 4.57
N TYR A 83 -1.73 -18.65 4.72
CA TYR A 83 -1.28 -18.17 6.02
C TYR A 83 -2.29 -17.30 6.76
N GLY A 84 -2.38 -17.55 8.07
CA GLY A 84 -3.08 -16.70 9.03
C GLY A 84 -2.36 -15.36 9.26
N ARG A 85 -2.94 -14.51 10.12
CA ARG A 85 -2.42 -13.13 10.33
C ARG A 85 -0.96 -13.11 10.80
N GLU A 86 -0.61 -13.91 11.80
CA GLU A 86 0.73 -13.92 12.40
C GLU A 86 1.77 -14.54 11.46
N GLU A 87 1.47 -15.71 10.90
CA GLU A 87 2.32 -16.39 9.90
C GLU A 87 2.59 -15.50 8.70
N ARG A 88 1.56 -14.82 8.19
CA ARG A 88 1.69 -13.87 7.08
C ARG A 88 2.61 -12.71 7.44
N GLU A 89 2.46 -12.11 8.62
CA GLU A 89 3.31 -11.01 9.05
C GLU A 89 4.78 -11.43 9.13
N GLU A 90 5.05 -12.61 9.71
CA GLU A 90 6.41 -13.14 9.79
C GLU A 90 6.99 -13.48 8.42
N TYR A 91 6.18 -14.08 7.55
CA TYR A 91 6.58 -14.39 6.19
C TYR A 91 6.91 -13.12 5.38
N VAL A 92 6.08 -12.08 5.49
CA VAL A 92 6.34 -10.78 4.83
C VAL A 92 7.65 -10.16 5.31
N ARG A 93 7.97 -10.22 6.61
CA ARG A 93 9.28 -9.77 7.12
C ARG A 93 10.43 -10.58 6.55
N THR A 94 10.27 -11.89 6.44
CA THR A 94 11.27 -12.79 5.86
C THR A 94 11.54 -12.45 4.39
N LEU A 95 10.48 -12.18 3.61
CA LEU A 95 10.60 -11.71 2.23
C LEU A 95 11.25 -10.32 2.13
N ALA A 96 10.88 -9.40 3.02
CA ALA A 96 11.49 -8.07 3.08
C ALA A 96 12.99 -8.11 3.43
N ALA A 97 13.43 -9.13 4.19
CA ALA A 97 14.83 -9.40 4.50
C ALA A 97 15.60 -10.08 3.35
N GLY A 98 14.96 -10.34 2.20
CA GLY A 98 15.61 -10.86 0.99
C GLY A 98 15.36 -12.35 0.71
N ALA A 99 14.52 -13.03 1.51
CA ALA A 99 14.08 -14.37 1.15
C ALA A 99 13.27 -14.36 -0.16
N ARG A 100 13.32 -15.48 -0.89
CA ARG A 100 12.61 -15.62 -2.16
C ARG A 100 11.31 -16.41 -1.95
N PRO A 101 10.18 -15.97 -2.51
CA PRO A 101 8.96 -16.77 -2.52
C PRO A 101 9.16 -18.03 -3.36
N GLU A 102 8.76 -19.18 -2.83
CA GLU A 102 8.88 -20.49 -3.47
C GLU A 102 7.52 -21.13 -3.70
N GLY A 103 7.43 -22.06 -4.66
CA GLY A 103 6.22 -22.85 -4.90
C GLY A 103 5.04 -22.10 -5.56
N ILE A 104 5.27 -20.90 -6.08
CA ILE A 104 4.22 -20.04 -6.66
C ILE A 104 4.56 -19.58 -8.08
N PRO A 105 3.59 -19.09 -8.87
CA PRO A 105 3.85 -18.53 -10.19
C PRO A 105 4.89 -17.40 -10.16
N ARG A 106 5.79 -17.38 -11.14
CA ARG A 106 6.90 -16.41 -11.23
C ARG A 106 6.46 -14.96 -11.07
N ALA A 107 5.38 -14.57 -11.75
CA ALA A 107 4.86 -13.20 -11.68
C ALA A 107 4.42 -12.82 -10.24
N ALA A 108 3.85 -13.76 -9.49
CA ALA A 108 3.49 -13.53 -8.09
C ALA A 108 4.73 -13.43 -7.20
N ALA A 109 5.75 -14.28 -7.43
CA ALA A 109 7.01 -14.20 -6.72
C ALA A 109 7.72 -12.85 -6.95
N GLU A 110 7.75 -12.36 -8.20
CA GLU A 110 8.32 -11.05 -8.53
C GLU A 110 7.59 -9.90 -7.82
N LEU A 111 6.25 -9.94 -7.78
CA LEU A 111 5.46 -8.93 -7.04
C LEU A 111 5.71 -9.00 -5.54
N LEU A 112 5.75 -10.19 -4.95
CA LEU A 112 6.01 -10.38 -3.53
C LEU A 112 7.41 -9.89 -3.15
N THR A 113 8.45 -10.26 -3.89
CA THR A 113 9.82 -9.78 -3.67
C THR A 113 9.89 -8.26 -3.76
N ARG A 114 9.20 -7.66 -4.75
CA ARG A 114 9.20 -6.23 -4.98
C ARG A 114 8.53 -5.43 -3.86
N TYR A 115 7.35 -5.86 -3.42
CA TYR A 115 6.52 -5.07 -2.50
C TYR A 115 6.56 -5.53 -1.04
N ALA A 116 7.20 -6.65 -0.72
CA ALA A 116 7.35 -7.11 0.67
C ALA A 116 7.99 -6.05 1.59
N PRO A 117 9.03 -5.29 1.20
CA PRO A 117 9.57 -4.21 2.04
C PRO A 117 8.54 -3.12 2.38
N VAL A 118 7.65 -2.78 1.43
CA VAL A 118 6.56 -1.81 1.63
C VAL A 118 5.55 -2.35 2.65
N ALA A 119 5.15 -3.60 2.49
CA ALA A 119 4.22 -4.26 3.40
C ALA A 119 4.80 -4.42 4.82
N ALA A 120 6.09 -4.74 4.94
CA ALA A 120 6.79 -4.83 6.22
C ALA A 120 6.83 -3.47 6.94
N ALA A 121 7.25 -2.40 6.27
CA ALA A 121 7.29 -1.06 6.85
C ALA A 121 5.89 -0.57 7.29
N MET A 122 4.85 -0.86 6.51
CA MET A 122 3.46 -0.56 6.91
C MET A 122 2.99 -1.41 8.10
N ALA A 123 3.43 -2.67 8.20
CA ALA A 123 3.14 -3.52 9.36
C ALA A 123 3.83 -2.99 10.63
N ASP A 124 5.09 -2.57 10.52
CA ASP A 124 5.88 -2.01 11.62
C ASP A 124 5.31 -0.67 12.13
N PHE A 125 4.68 0.12 11.26
CA PHE A 125 3.88 1.28 11.65
C PHE A 125 2.53 0.92 12.29
N SER A 126 1.75 0.06 11.62
CA SER A 126 0.38 -0.21 12.03
C SER A 126 0.27 -0.94 13.36
N ARG A 127 1.28 -1.75 13.72
CA ARG A 127 1.31 -2.49 14.99
C ARG A 127 1.28 -1.58 16.23
N PRO A 128 2.22 -0.63 16.43
CA PRO A 128 2.15 0.33 17.53
C PRO A 128 0.99 1.31 17.40
N LEU A 129 0.58 1.68 16.17
CA LEU A 129 -0.61 2.52 15.96
C LEU A 129 -1.87 1.89 16.57
N VAL A 130 -2.06 0.58 16.38
CA VAL A 130 -3.23 -0.17 16.87
C VAL A 130 -3.10 -0.57 18.32
N ARG A 131 -1.91 -0.98 18.76
CA ARG A 131 -1.69 -1.56 20.11
C ARG A 131 -1.39 -0.52 21.18
N ASP A 132 -0.64 0.52 20.82
CA ASP A 132 0.01 1.38 21.80
C ASP A 132 -0.60 2.78 21.79
N SER A 133 -0.65 3.45 20.63
CA SER A 133 -1.14 4.83 20.54
C SER A 133 -1.64 5.22 19.15
N ARG A 134 -2.81 5.88 19.12
CA ARG A 134 -3.34 6.54 17.91
C ARG A 134 -2.53 7.79 17.50
N LEU A 135 -1.59 8.22 18.33
CA LEU A 135 -0.65 9.31 18.06
C LEU A 135 0.70 8.82 17.53
N THR A 136 0.83 7.51 17.24
CA THR A 136 2.03 6.97 16.59
C THR A 136 2.30 7.75 15.30
N PRO A 137 3.47 8.39 15.15
CA PRO A 137 3.78 9.19 13.97
C PRO A 137 3.76 8.33 12.69
N TYR A 138 3.18 8.87 11.62
CA TYR A 138 3.21 8.22 10.31
C TYR A 138 4.62 8.29 9.71
N PRO A 139 5.23 7.15 9.31
CA PRO A 139 6.61 7.10 8.82
C PRO A 139 6.67 7.35 7.31
N ASP A 140 6.32 8.56 6.90
CA ASP A 140 6.24 8.98 5.49
C ASP A 140 7.56 8.77 4.72
N ALA A 141 8.70 9.13 5.32
CA ALA A 141 10.00 9.01 4.68
C ALA A 141 10.41 7.56 4.44
N GLU A 142 10.14 6.67 5.40
CA GLU A 142 10.45 5.24 5.28
C GLU A 142 9.56 4.56 4.26
N LEU A 143 8.25 4.80 4.33
CA LEU A 143 7.28 4.23 3.40
C LEU A 143 7.51 4.72 1.97
N SER A 144 7.84 6.01 1.80
CA SER A 144 8.19 6.56 0.48
C SER A 144 9.47 5.92 -0.07
N ARG A 145 10.50 5.72 0.77
CA ARG A 145 11.74 5.05 0.35
C ARG A 145 11.47 3.60 -0.07
N ALA A 146 10.72 2.86 0.74
CA ALA A 146 10.34 1.48 0.43
C ALA A 146 9.56 1.40 -0.89
N TYR A 147 8.56 2.28 -1.07
CA TYR A 147 7.76 2.29 -2.28
C TYR A 147 8.59 2.67 -3.51
N ASN A 148 9.37 3.75 -3.45
CA ASN A 148 10.20 4.19 -4.57
C ASN A 148 11.27 3.15 -4.98
N SER A 149 11.71 2.32 -4.04
CA SER A 149 12.63 1.20 -4.34
C SER A 149 11.93 0.02 -5.00
N SER A 150 10.60 -0.05 -4.89
CA SER A 150 9.76 -1.12 -5.45
C SER A 150 9.30 -0.82 -6.88
N VAL A 151 9.14 0.45 -7.26
CA VAL A 151 8.80 0.82 -8.63
C VAL A 151 10.08 0.99 -9.47
N PRO A 152 10.15 0.45 -10.70
CA PRO A 152 11.25 0.76 -11.62
C PRO A 152 11.34 2.27 -11.84
N SER A 153 12.56 2.82 -11.88
CA SER A 153 12.75 4.19 -12.37
C SER A 153 12.27 4.25 -13.82
N ALA A 154 11.41 5.23 -14.11
CA ALA A 154 10.91 5.53 -15.46
C ALA A 154 12.05 5.92 -16.41
#